data_AF-A0A7X7V4I4-F1
#
_entry.id   AF-A0A7X7V4I4-F1
#
_cell.length_a   1.000
_cell.length_b   1.000
_cell.length_c   1.000
_cell.angle_alpha   90.00
_cell.angle_beta   90.00
_cell.angle_gamma   90.00
#
_symmetry.space_group_name_H-M   'P 1'
#
loop_
_entity.id
_entity.type
_entity.pdbx_description
1 polymer ?
#
loop_
_entity_poly.entity_id
_entity_poly.type
_entity_poly.pdbx_seq_one_letter_code
_entity_poly.pdbx_strand_id
1 'polypeptide(L)'
;MKKTAARISALLMAVCLTFTYAGPLQVNASGPGLVKDSTGAYLISSANDLNTFADWVNDGNDCDNDTIKLTADIIARDDFPMIGQYGFWSNDYFSGTFDGQGHAITVNINSDNNYVALFGCIKNASIKNLTLNGSVVGDNDTVYQDNATGGICAHVTGK
;
A
#
# COMPACT_ATOMS: atom_id res chain seq x y z
N MET A 1 -58.35 -41.57 38.84
CA MET A 1 -58.98 -40.40 38.19
C MET A 1 -58.21 -40.07 36.92
N LYS A 2 -58.88 -40.10 35.74
CA LYS A 2 -58.63 -39.31 34.50
C LYS A 2 -57.18 -39.39 33.92
N LYS A 3 -56.88 -39.76 32.67
CA LYS A 3 -57.57 -39.82 31.37
C LYS A 3 -56.70 -40.64 30.38
N THR A 4 -57.35 -41.10 29.33
CA THR A 4 -56.94 -41.97 28.21
C THR A 4 -55.83 -41.43 27.27
N ALA A 5 -55.22 -42.37 26.55
CA ALA A 5 -54.21 -42.35 25.48
C ALA A 5 -54.36 -41.32 24.32
N ALA A 6 -53.24 -40.98 23.66
CA ALA A 6 -52.93 -41.36 22.25
C ALA A 6 -51.82 -40.49 21.58
N ARG A 7 -50.73 -41.16 21.17
CA ARG A 7 -50.03 -41.18 19.86
C ARG A 7 -49.51 -39.91 19.12
N ILE A 8 -48.29 -40.10 18.57
CA ILE A 8 -47.64 -39.50 17.37
C ILE A 8 -46.92 -38.15 17.56
N SER A 9 -45.59 -38.12 17.38
CA SER A 9 -44.97 -37.58 16.15
C SER A 9 -43.45 -37.47 16.28
N ALA A 10 -42.77 -37.67 15.16
CA ALA A 10 -41.34 -37.61 14.98
C ALA A 10 -40.76 -36.22 15.27
N LEU A 11 -39.57 -36.17 15.87
CA LEU A 11 -38.61 -35.14 15.50
C LEU A 11 -37.20 -35.73 15.49
N LEU A 12 -36.80 -36.11 14.29
CA LEU A 12 -35.42 -36.35 13.88
C LEU A 12 -34.65 -35.04 14.11
N MET A 13 -34.10 -34.80 15.29
CA MET A 13 -33.08 -33.76 15.45
C MET A 13 -31.80 -34.30 14.83
N ALA A 14 -31.73 -34.17 13.51
CA ALA A 14 -30.47 -34.10 12.82
C ALA A 14 -29.66 -32.98 13.48
N VAL A 15 -28.75 -33.35 14.38
CA VAL A 15 -27.60 -32.51 14.69
C VAL A 15 -26.79 -32.49 13.41
N CYS A 16 -27.15 -31.58 12.50
CA CYS A 16 -26.33 -31.22 11.38
C CYS A 16 -25.10 -30.54 11.98
N LEU A 17 -24.11 -31.34 12.36
CA LEU A 17 -22.74 -30.86 12.53
C LEU A 17 -22.32 -30.39 11.15
N THR A 18 -22.63 -29.13 10.82
CA THR A 18 -21.95 -28.42 9.76
C THR A 18 -20.53 -28.19 10.24
N PHE A 19 -19.68 -29.22 10.09
CA PHE A 19 -18.27 -28.99 9.88
C PHE A 19 -18.19 -28.18 8.58
N THR A 20 -18.17 -26.86 8.74
CA THR A 20 -17.73 -25.98 7.67
C THR A 20 -16.26 -26.30 7.49
N TYR A 21 -15.96 -27.04 6.42
CA TYR A 21 -14.61 -27.20 5.95
C TYR A 21 -14.15 -25.82 5.48
N ALA A 22 -13.47 -25.08 6.35
CA ALA A 22 -12.57 -24.04 5.88
C ALA A 22 -11.46 -24.77 5.13
N GLY A 23 -11.55 -24.80 3.80
CA GLY A 23 -10.37 -25.13 2.99
C GLY A 23 -9.18 -24.27 3.42
N PRO A 24 -7.95 -24.60 3.00
CA PRO A 24 -6.81 -23.74 3.28
C PRO A 24 -7.21 -22.31 2.91
N LEU A 25 -7.07 -21.36 3.85
CA LEU A 25 -7.26 -19.95 3.55
C LEU A 25 -6.40 -19.68 2.33
N GLN A 26 -7.03 -19.45 1.18
CA GLN A 26 -6.28 -19.01 0.02
C GLN A 26 -5.81 -17.60 0.38
N VAL A 27 -4.56 -17.48 0.82
CA VAL A 27 -3.87 -16.20 0.92
C VAL A 27 -3.56 -15.77 -0.52
N ASN A 28 -4.59 -15.35 -1.22
CA ASN A 28 -4.39 -14.36 -2.26
C ASN A 28 -4.61 -13.02 -1.57
N ALA A 29 -3.62 -12.60 -0.78
CA ALA A 29 -3.63 -11.26 -0.21
C ALA A 29 -3.37 -10.30 -1.38
N SER A 30 -4.46 -9.86 -2.03
CA SER A 30 -4.41 -8.73 -2.96
C SER A 30 -4.01 -7.50 -2.14
N GLY A 31 -2.76 -7.06 -2.29
CA GLY A 31 -2.22 -5.85 -1.67
C GLY A 31 -0.89 -6.04 -0.92
N PRO A 32 -0.33 -4.95 -0.37
CA PRO A 32 0.97 -4.91 0.31
C PRO A 32 0.98 -5.61 1.68
N GLY A 33 -0.07 -6.33 2.07
CA GLY A 33 -0.20 -6.87 3.43
C GLY A 33 -0.40 -5.83 4.54
N LEU A 34 -0.71 -4.57 4.17
CA LEU A 34 -1.02 -3.49 5.12
C LEU A 34 -2.45 -3.56 5.62
N VAL A 35 -2.67 -3.03 6.82
CA VAL A 35 -4.01 -2.88 7.42
C VAL A 35 -4.85 -1.92 6.57
N LYS A 36 -6.14 -2.23 6.39
CA LYS A 36 -7.11 -1.34 5.74
C LYS A 36 -8.06 -0.71 6.76
N ASP A 37 -8.49 0.52 6.49
CA ASP A 37 -9.63 1.12 7.18
C ASP A 37 -10.99 0.63 6.64
N SER A 38 -12.09 1.13 7.20
CA SER A 38 -13.46 0.77 6.77
C SER A 38 -13.80 1.25 5.34
N THR A 39 -13.00 2.12 4.74
CA THR A 39 -13.14 2.58 3.36
C THR A 39 -12.33 1.74 2.37
N GLY A 40 -11.52 0.80 2.87
CA GLY A 40 -10.65 -0.04 2.07
C GLY A 40 -9.27 0.59 1.78
N ALA A 41 -8.96 1.74 2.38
CA ALA A 41 -7.67 2.40 2.20
C ALA A 41 -6.58 1.72 3.05
N TYR A 42 -5.40 1.49 2.47
CA TYR A 42 -4.23 1.00 3.21
C TYR A 42 -3.69 2.07 4.16
N LEU A 43 -3.33 1.66 5.36
CA LEU A 43 -2.85 2.55 6.41
C LEU A 43 -1.33 2.41 6.57
N ILE A 44 -0.64 3.55 6.61
CA ILE A 44 0.77 3.63 6.95
C ILE A 44 0.86 4.34 8.31
N SER A 45 1.39 3.62 9.30
CA SER A 45 1.52 4.09 10.68
C SER A 45 2.97 4.07 11.18
N SER A 46 3.87 3.45 10.41
CA SER A 46 5.26 3.25 10.78
C SER A 46 6.20 3.33 9.57
N ALA A 47 7.49 3.45 9.85
CA ALA A 47 8.55 3.37 8.84
C ALA A 47 8.53 2.02 8.10
N ASN A 48 8.18 0.94 8.78
CA ASN A 48 8.08 -0.38 8.19
C ASN A 48 6.92 -0.46 7.19
N ASP A 49 5.75 0.08 7.55
CA ASP A 49 4.59 0.11 6.63
C ASP A 49 4.91 0.91 5.37
N LEU A 50 5.60 2.04 5.54
CA LEU A 50 6.04 2.88 4.42
C LEU A 50 7.02 2.14 3.50
N ASN A 51 7.96 1.37 4.06
CA ASN A 51 8.87 0.54 3.29
C ASN A 51 8.14 -0.58 2.56
N THR A 52 7.24 -1.30 3.25
CA THR A 52 6.41 -2.36 2.65
C THR A 52 5.56 -1.84 1.50
N PHE A 53 5.01 -0.63 1.63
CA PHE A 53 4.31 0.03 0.54
C PHE A 53 5.22 0.35 -0.65
N ALA A 54 6.40 0.91 -0.39
CA ALA A 54 7.37 1.23 -1.44
C ALA A 54 7.84 -0.02 -2.19
N ASP A 55 8.18 -1.09 -1.45
CA ASP A 55 8.57 -2.39 -2.04
C ASP A 55 7.45 -2.95 -2.91
N TRP A 56 6.20 -2.89 -2.42
CA TRP A 56 5.05 -3.38 -3.18
C TRP A 56 4.84 -2.62 -4.51
N VAL A 57 5.02 -1.30 -4.53
CA VAL A 57 5.00 -0.51 -5.77
C VAL A 57 6.16 -0.89 -6.67
N ASN A 58 7.37 -1.01 -6.11
CA ASN A 58 8.60 -1.32 -6.86
C ASN A 58 8.66 -2.76 -7.37
N ASP A 59 7.80 -3.66 -6.87
CA ASP A 59 7.55 -4.98 -7.42
C ASP A 59 6.61 -4.95 -8.65
N GLY A 60 6.18 -3.77 -9.10
CA GLY A 60 5.37 -3.56 -10.31
C GLY A 60 3.87 -3.79 -10.11
N ASN A 61 3.37 -3.73 -8.87
CA ASN A 61 1.95 -3.91 -8.57
C ASN A 61 1.12 -2.67 -8.95
N ASP A 62 -0.01 -2.90 -9.60
CA ASP A 62 -0.95 -1.84 -9.97
C ASP A 62 -1.64 -1.25 -8.72
N CYS A 63 -1.65 0.08 -8.64
CA CYS A 63 -2.23 0.86 -7.55
C CYS A 63 -3.38 1.78 -8.01
N ASP A 64 -3.84 1.69 -9.27
CA ASP A 64 -4.76 2.65 -9.91
C ASP A 64 -6.03 2.96 -9.08
N ASN A 65 -6.53 1.95 -8.34
CA ASN A 65 -7.76 2.06 -7.54
C ASN A 65 -7.50 2.09 -6.03
N ASP A 66 -6.24 2.13 -5.61
CA ASP A 66 -5.87 2.07 -4.22
C ASP A 66 -5.70 3.46 -3.60
N THR A 67 -6.17 3.58 -2.36
CA THR A 67 -5.94 4.75 -1.52
C THR A 67 -5.03 4.34 -0.37
N ILE A 68 -3.98 5.14 -0.14
CA ILE A 68 -3.01 4.99 0.92
C ILE A 68 -3.13 6.21 1.82
N LYS A 69 -3.23 6.00 3.13
CA LYS A 69 -3.36 7.07 4.12
C LYS A 69 -2.27 6.99 5.17
N LEU A 70 -1.66 8.12 5.46
CA LEU A 70 -0.88 8.24 6.69
C LEU A 70 -1.82 8.33 7.90
N THR A 71 -1.38 7.73 9.01
CA THR A 71 -2.08 7.76 10.30
C THR A 71 -1.21 8.29 11.43
N ALA A 72 0.04 8.61 11.12
CA ALA A 72 1.04 9.17 12.02
C ALA A 72 2.10 9.91 11.20
N ASP A 73 2.87 10.77 11.87
CA ASP A 73 4.12 11.27 11.30
C ASP A 73 5.13 10.14 11.25
N ILE A 74 5.83 10.01 10.13
CA ILE A 74 6.75 8.90 9.86
C ILE A 74 8.17 9.43 9.73
N ILE A 75 9.10 8.80 10.44
CA ILE A 75 10.53 8.93 10.16
C ILE A 75 10.91 7.70 9.33
N ALA A 76 11.27 7.91 8.07
CA ALA A 76 11.67 6.83 7.18
C ALA A 76 13.01 6.22 7.64
N ARG A 77 13.29 5.02 7.16
CA ARG A 77 14.58 4.36 7.38
C ARG A 77 15.68 5.08 6.58
N ASP A 78 16.93 4.94 7.01
CA ASP A 78 18.08 5.52 6.29
C ASP A 78 18.26 4.92 4.88
N ASP A 79 17.83 3.66 4.70
CA ASP A 79 17.87 2.92 3.44
C ASP A 79 16.54 2.97 2.66
N PHE A 80 15.74 4.03 2.86
CA PHE A 80 14.39 4.13 2.30
C PHE A 80 14.38 3.95 0.76
N PRO A 81 13.67 2.94 0.24
CA PRO A 81 13.47 2.78 -1.20
C PRO A 81 12.43 3.81 -1.66
N MET A 82 12.81 4.59 -2.68
CA MET A 82 11.89 5.55 -3.31
C MET A 82 10.64 4.83 -3.83
N ILE A 83 9.49 5.50 -3.75
CA ILE A 83 8.22 4.91 -4.21
C ILE A 83 8.10 5.11 -5.72
N GLY A 84 8.14 4.00 -6.44
CA GLY A 84 8.12 3.96 -7.89
C GLY A 84 9.47 4.28 -8.52
N GLN A 85 9.82 3.54 -9.56
CA GLN A 85 11.13 3.55 -10.21
C GLN A 85 11.03 3.55 -11.73
N TYR A 86 11.97 4.23 -12.38
CA TYR A 86 12.18 4.14 -13.81
C TYR A 86 13.37 3.22 -14.08
N GLY A 87 13.11 2.11 -14.74
CA GLY A 87 14.12 1.09 -15.04
C GLY A 87 14.28 0.85 -16.53
N PHE A 88 15.41 0.25 -16.90
CA PHE A 88 15.66 -0.14 -18.28
C PHE A 88 14.70 -1.23 -18.77
N TRP A 89 14.24 -2.11 -17.86
CA TRP A 89 13.41 -3.29 -18.18
C TRP A 89 11.93 -3.12 -17.82
N SER A 90 11.63 -2.35 -16.78
CA SER A 90 10.28 -2.04 -16.32
C SER A 90 10.25 -0.62 -15.78
N ASN A 91 9.07 -0.01 -15.86
CA ASN A 91 8.79 1.23 -15.16
C ASN A 91 7.69 0.96 -14.16
N ASP A 92 8.03 1.01 -12.89
CA ASP A 92 7.18 0.63 -11.79
C ASP A 92 6.64 1.94 -11.18
N TYR A 93 5.51 2.40 -11.72
CA TYR A 93 4.94 3.68 -11.33
C TYR A 93 3.98 3.50 -10.16
N PHE A 94 3.98 4.44 -9.21
CA PHE A 94 2.83 4.59 -8.33
C PHE A 94 1.67 5.26 -9.09
N SER A 95 0.47 4.70 -9.00
CA SER A 95 -0.71 5.19 -9.72
C SER A 95 -1.97 5.41 -8.89
N GLY A 96 -1.89 5.24 -7.56
CA GLY A 96 -3.02 5.41 -6.65
C GLY A 96 -3.18 6.82 -6.08
N THR A 97 -3.93 6.91 -4.99
CA THR A 97 -4.03 8.12 -4.17
C THR A 97 -3.25 7.96 -2.87
N PHE A 98 -2.22 8.79 -2.67
CA PHE A 98 -1.52 8.92 -1.41
C PHE A 98 -2.00 10.18 -0.67
N ASP A 99 -2.72 9.97 0.44
CA ASP A 99 -3.25 11.04 1.28
C ASP A 99 -2.47 11.10 2.60
N GLY A 100 -1.66 12.14 2.75
CA GLY A 100 -0.90 12.37 3.97
C GLY A 100 -1.76 12.72 5.17
N GLN A 101 -3.05 13.04 5.00
CA GLN A 101 -3.98 13.35 6.10
C GLN A 101 -3.48 14.45 7.06
N GLY A 102 -2.58 15.33 6.59
CA GLY A 102 -1.94 16.38 7.38
C GLY A 102 -0.66 15.95 8.10
N HIS A 103 -0.26 14.68 8.00
CA HIS A 103 0.97 14.15 8.58
C HIS A 103 2.21 14.46 7.75
N ALA A 104 3.37 14.30 8.39
CA ALA A 104 4.67 14.46 7.78
C ALA A 104 5.40 13.13 7.56
N ILE A 105 6.19 13.06 6.48
CA ILE A 105 7.25 12.07 6.31
C ILE A 105 8.58 12.80 6.42
N THR A 106 9.48 12.30 7.26
CA THR A 106 10.88 12.74 7.33
C THR A 106 11.75 11.70 6.66
N VAL A 107 12.48 12.09 5.62
CA VAL A 107 13.37 11.19 4.86
C VAL A 107 14.71 11.86 4.58
N ASN A 108 15.77 11.06 4.52
CA ASN A 108 17.08 11.50 4.06
C ASN A 108 17.51 10.62 2.89
N ILE A 109 17.29 11.09 1.67
CA ILE A 109 17.66 10.39 0.44
C ILE A 109 18.93 11.02 -0.10
N ASN A 110 19.96 10.21 -0.32
CA ASN A 110 21.16 10.58 -1.05
C ASN A 110 21.48 9.45 -2.03
N SER A 111 21.20 9.67 -3.31
CA SER A 111 21.28 8.63 -4.34
C SER A 111 21.75 9.20 -5.67
N ASP A 112 22.48 8.39 -6.42
CA ASP A 112 22.91 8.62 -7.80
C ASP A 112 21.93 8.02 -8.83
N ASN A 113 20.81 7.46 -8.38
CA ASN A 113 19.77 6.93 -9.27
C ASN A 113 19.02 8.05 -10.00
N ASN A 114 18.33 7.68 -11.09
CA ASN A 114 17.44 8.60 -11.78
C ASN A 114 16.19 8.89 -10.93
N TYR A 115 15.63 10.09 -11.10
CA TYR A 115 14.36 10.51 -10.50
C TYR A 115 14.34 10.41 -8.96
N VAL A 116 15.29 11.08 -8.31
CA VAL A 116 15.44 11.02 -6.85
C VAL A 116 14.38 11.86 -6.14
N ALA A 117 13.45 11.21 -5.42
CA ALA A 117 12.38 11.82 -4.64
C ALA A 117 11.73 10.82 -3.67
N LEU A 118 10.85 11.29 -2.77
CA LEU A 118 9.98 10.37 -1.99
C LEU A 118 9.19 9.44 -2.92
N PHE A 119 8.56 10.03 -3.95
CA PHE A 119 7.98 9.31 -5.07
C PHE A 119 8.86 9.52 -6.31
N GLY A 120 9.68 8.52 -6.64
CA GLY A 120 10.58 8.64 -7.78
C GLY A 120 9.79 8.83 -9.07
N CYS A 121 8.84 7.94 -9.34
CA CYS A 121 8.02 7.97 -10.54
C CYS A 121 6.55 7.68 -10.25
N ILE A 122 5.65 8.54 -10.76
CA ILE A 122 4.21 8.35 -10.67
C ILE A 122 3.53 8.37 -12.03
N LYS A 123 2.39 7.69 -12.14
CA LYS A 123 1.53 7.66 -13.33
C LYS A 123 0.07 7.85 -12.95
N ASN A 124 -0.57 8.92 -13.39
CA ASN A 124 -1.98 9.20 -13.05
C ASN A 124 -2.31 9.23 -11.54
N ALA A 125 -1.30 9.39 -10.67
CA ALA A 125 -1.47 9.36 -9.22
C ALA A 125 -1.90 10.71 -8.63
N SER A 126 -2.43 10.66 -7.41
CA SER A 126 -2.68 11.84 -6.57
C SER A 126 -1.88 11.76 -5.28
N ILE A 127 -1.00 12.73 -5.03
CA ILE A 127 -0.31 12.89 -3.75
C ILE A 127 -0.79 14.20 -3.12
N LYS A 128 -1.38 14.13 -1.92
CA LYS A 128 -2.02 15.30 -1.27
C LYS A 128 -1.89 15.27 0.25
N ASN A 129 -2.09 16.42 0.87
CA ASN A 129 -2.14 16.60 2.33
C ASN A 129 -0.91 16.04 3.08
N LEU A 130 0.27 16.12 2.46
CA LEU A 130 1.52 15.57 2.97
C LEU A 130 2.54 16.69 3.17
N THR A 131 3.22 16.67 4.31
CA THR A 131 4.45 17.45 4.52
C THR A 131 5.66 16.54 4.33
N LEU A 132 6.67 17.01 3.60
CA LEU A 132 7.96 16.33 3.50
C LEU A 132 9.02 17.12 4.27
N ASN A 133 9.71 16.43 5.19
CA ASN A 133 10.83 16.93 5.95
C ASN A 133 12.11 16.15 5.59
N GLY A 134 13.27 16.71 5.95
CA GLY A 134 14.57 16.09 5.76
C GLY A 134 15.27 16.57 4.50
N SER A 135 15.99 15.69 3.81
CA SER A 135 16.82 16.03 2.67
C SER A 135 16.65 15.03 1.53
N VAL A 136 16.59 15.53 0.30
CA VAL A 136 16.63 14.72 -0.91
C VAL A 136 17.74 15.28 -1.79
N VAL A 137 18.76 14.48 -2.00
CA VAL A 137 19.94 14.79 -2.81
C VAL A 137 20.06 13.73 -3.88
N GLY A 138 19.87 14.14 -5.13
CA GLY A 138 20.17 13.31 -6.29
C GLY A 138 21.46 13.76 -6.95
N ASP A 139 22.15 12.84 -7.60
CA ASP A 139 23.23 13.20 -8.52
C ASP A 139 22.63 13.76 -9.83
N ASN A 140 23.04 14.97 -10.19
CA ASN A 140 22.61 15.64 -11.40
C ASN A 140 23.64 15.48 -12.53
N ASP A 141 24.45 14.41 -12.50
CA ASP A 141 25.45 14.16 -13.53
C ASP A 141 24.82 14.15 -14.93
N THR A 142 25.27 15.11 -15.73
CA THR A 142 24.74 15.49 -17.04
C THR A 142 24.90 14.43 -18.13
N VAL A 143 25.46 13.27 -17.80
CA VAL A 143 25.69 12.15 -18.72
C VAL A 143 24.38 11.42 -19.05
N TYR A 144 23.42 11.39 -18.12
CA TYR A 144 22.09 10.80 -18.36
C TYR A 144 21.07 11.91 -18.64
N GLN A 145 20.37 11.80 -19.78
CA GLN A 145 19.47 12.87 -20.25
C GLN A 145 18.16 13.01 -19.46
N ASP A 146 17.89 12.08 -18.54
CA ASP A 146 16.61 11.95 -17.83
C ASP A 146 16.79 11.95 -16.29
N ASN A 147 17.73 12.76 -15.78
CA ASN A 147 17.95 12.91 -14.35
C ASN A 147 17.12 14.07 -13.79
N ALA A 148 16.30 13.78 -12.77
CA ALA A 148 15.60 14.79 -12.00
C ALA A 148 15.71 14.48 -10.51
N THR A 149 15.70 15.52 -9.70
CA THR A 149 15.58 15.42 -8.25
C THR A 149 14.41 16.29 -7.82
N GLY A 150 13.51 15.71 -7.03
CA GLY A 150 12.37 16.40 -6.46
C GLY A 150 12.23 16.08 -4.99
N GLY A 151 11.63 16.96 -4.19
CA GLY A 151 11.30 16.61 -2.82
C GLY A 151 10.27 15.48 -2.78
N ILE A 152 9.03 15.82 -3.17
CA ILE A 152 7.91 14.88 -3.13
C ILE A 152 7.89 13.96 -4.35
N CYS A 153 8.07 14.50 -5.56
CA CYS A 153 8.01 13.72 -6.79
C CYS A 153 9.06 14.21 -7.78
N ALA A 154 9.75 13.29 -8.47
CA ALA A 154 10.75 13.62 -9.48
C ALA A 154 10.26 13.43 -10.92
N HIS A 155 9.44 12.40 -11.18
CA HIS A 155 8.89 12.12 -12.51
C HIS A 155 7.38 11.87 -12.48
N VAL A 156 6.66 12.52 -13.39
CA VAL A 156 5.21 12.36 -13.55
C VAL A 156 4.92 12.00 -15.01
N THR A 157 4.15 10.94 -15.22
CA THR A 157 3.67 10.54 -16.55
C THR A 157 2.15 10.35 -16.57
N GLY A 158 1.54 10.52 -17.75
CA GLY A 158 0.08 10.73 -17.92
C GLY A 158 -0.31 12.21 -17.76
N LYS A 159 -1.37 12.76 -18.35
CA LYS A 159 -2.51 12.21 -19.11
C LYS A 159 -2.28 12.12 -20.61
#